data_AF-A0A165EFE1-F1
#
_entry.id   AF-A0A165EFE1-F1
#
_cell.length_a   1.000
_cell.length_b   1.000
_cell.length_c   1.000
_cell.angle_alpha   90.00
_cell.angle_beta   90.00
_cell.angle_gamma   90.00
#
_symmetry.space_group_name_H-M   'P 1'
#
loop_
_entity.id
_entity.type
_entity.pdbx_description
1 polymer ?
#
loop_
_entity_poly.entity_id
_entity_poly.type
_entity_poly.pdbx_seq_one_letter_code
_entity_poly.pdbx_strand_id
1 'polypeptide(L)'
;WLEELTAAGCLGDFSDVSIGIRDGFCLGVSSRLTSTYISRNHKSASDHPEAVALHISTELAACQYFGPFHPDHLESLIGPFCT
;
A
#
# COMPACT_ATOMS: atom_id res chain seq x y z
N TRP A 1 -3.57 -24.97 -10.73
CA TRP A 1 -3.71 -23.59 -10.23
C TRP A 1 -4.71 -22.77 -11.06
N LEU A 2 -4.63 -22.78 -12.40
CA LEU A 2 -5.60 -22.05 -13.24
C LEU A 2 -7.05 -22.52 -13.04
N GLU A 3 -7.28 -23.84 -13.01
CA GLU A 3 -8.61 -24.43 -12.80
C GLU A 3 -9.17 -24.09 -11.41
N GLU A 4 -8.35 -24.18 -10.36
CA GLU A 4 -8.72 -23.84 -8.98
C GLU A 4 -9.05 -22.35 -8.82
N LEU A 5 -8.25 -21.44 -9.40
CA LEU A 5 -8.53 -20.01 -9.39
C LEU A 5 -9.80 -19.64 -10.18
N THR A 6 -10.07 -20.38 -11.26
CA THR A 6 -11.29 -20.22 -12.05
C THR A 6 -12.50 -20.71 -11.26
N ALA A 7 -12.41 -21.86 -10.60
CA ALA A 7 -13.48 -22.40 -9.75
C ALA A 7 -13.79 -21.49 -8.55
N ALA A 8 -12.79 -20.82 -8.00
CA ALA A 8 -12.95 -19.84 -6.92
C ALA A 8 -13.47 -18.47 -7.40
N GLY A 9 -13.57 -18.24 -8.71
CA GLY A 9 -13.95 -16.93 -9.28
C GLY A 9 -12.91 -15.83 -9.09
N CYS A 10 -11.71 -16.18 -8.61
CA CYS A 10 -10.63 -15.26 -8.25
C CYS A 10 -9.66 -15.00 -9.41
N LEU A 11 -9.90 -15.58 -10.58
CA LEU A 11 -8.99 -15.48 -11.72
C LEU A 11 -8.78 -14.03 -12.19
N GLY A 12 -9.79 -13.16 -12.10
CA GLY A 12 -9.68 -11.75 -12.47
C GLY A 12 -8.69 -11.00 -11.57
N ASP A 13 -8.77 -11.24 -10.26
CA ASP A 13 -7.99 -10.51 -9.26
C ASP A 13 -6.57 -11.06 -9.10
N PHE A 14 -6.34 -12.35 -9.38
CA PHE A 14 -5.07 -13.05 -9.17
C PHE A 14 -4.51 -13.71 -10.44
N SER A 15 -4.84 -13.14 -11.61
CA SER A 15 -4.32 -13.63 -12.91
C SER A 15 -2.79 -13.56 -12.99
N ASP A 16 -2.19 -12.59 -12.32
CA ASP A 16 -0.75 -12.37 -12.19
C ASP A 16 -0.03 -13.55 -11.52
N VAL A 17 -0.65 -14.24 -10.57
CA VAL A 17 -0.08 -15.44 -9.91
C VAL A 17 0.17 -16.55 -10.93
N SER A 18 -0.80 -16.77 -11.83
CA SER A 18 -0.70 -17.82 -12.85
C SER A 18 0.39 -17.51 -13.88
N ILE A 19 0.49 -16.23 -14.26
CA ILE A 19 1.51 -15.71 -15.17
C ILE A 19 2.88 -15.80 -14.50
N GLY A 20 3.00 -15.40 -13.23
CA GLY A 20 4.24 -15.42 -12.47
C GLY A 20 4.81 -16.81 -12.23
N ILE A 21 3.96 -17.82 -12.01
CA ILE A 21 4.39 -19.23 -11.91
C ILE A 21 4.93 -19.75 -13.26
N ARG A 22 4.31 -19.35 -14.38
CA ARG A 22 4.68 -19.87 -15.72
C ARG A 22 5.90 -19.16 -16.30
N ASP A 23 5.91 -17.84 -16.22
CA ASP A 23 6.82 -16.97 -16.97
C ASP A 23 7.83 -16.25 -16.04
N GLY A 24 7.73 -16.48 -14.73
CA GLY A 24 8.51 -15.79 -13.70
C GLY A 24 7.77 -14.58 -13.14
N PHE A 25 7.89 -14.35 -11.82
CA PHE A 25 7.29 -13.19 -11.17
C PHE A 25 8.01 -11.91 -11.59
N CYS A 26 7.30 -11.01 -12.28
CA CYS A 26 7.76 -9.63 -12.39
C CYS A 26 7.68 -8.99 -11.00
N LEU A 27 8.83 -8.66 -10.40
CA LEU A 27 8.93 -7.98 -9.11
C LEU A 27 8.52 -6.49 -9.17
N GLY A 28 7.59 -6.15 -10.05
CA GLY A 28 7.03 -4.82 -10.22
C GLY A 28 5.52 -4.91 -10.40
N VAL A 29 4.81 -3.88 -9.93
CA VAL A 29 3.36 -3.76 -10.15
C VAL A 29 3.09 -3.46 -11.62
N SER A 30 2.40 -4.39 -12.28
CA SER A 30 1.96 -4.20 -13.68
C SER A 30 0.69 -3.33 -13.75
N SER A 31 -0.03 -3.19 -12.63
CA SER A 31 -1.23 -2.36 -12.53
C SER A 31 -0.87 -0.91 -12.25
N ARG A 32 -1.52 -0.01 -12.98
CA ARG A 32 -1.48 1.42 -12.68
C ARG A 32 -2.46 1.72 -11.54
N LEU A 33 -2.00 2.42 -10.51
CA LEU A 33 -2.88 2.91 -9.44
C LEU A 33 -3.88 3.91 -10.01
N THR A 34 -5.17 3.61 -9.86
CA THR A 34 -6.28 4.46 -10.34
C THR A 34 -6.92 5.30 -9.25
N SER A 35 -6.70 4.96 -7.99
CA SER A 35 -7.24 5.65 -6.81
C SER A 35 -6.32 5.45 -5.62
N THR A 36 -6.26 6.45 -4.73
CA THR A 36 -5.52 6.29 -3.47
C THR A 36 -6.21 5.29 -2.55
N TYR A 37 -5.41 4.44 -1.92
CA TYR A 37 -5.86 3.51 -0.89
C TYR A 37 -5.01 3.70 0.38
N ILE A 38 -5.68 3.92 1.51
CA ILE A 38 -5.05 4.02 2.82
C ILE A 38 -5.67 2.95 3.70
N SER A 39 -4.87 1.95 4.04
CA SER A 39 -5.27 0.87 4.92
C SER A 39 -5.50 1.37 6.35
N ARG A 40 -6.32 0.67 7.12
CA ARG A 40 -6.47 0.97 8.55
C ARG A 40 -5.17 0.60 9.25
N ASN A 41 -4.64 1.53 10.03
CA ASN A 41 -3.48 1.30 10.87
C ASN A 41 -3.67 0.06 11.75
N HIS A 42 -2.57 -0.66 11.97
CA HIS A 42 -2.53 -1.79 12.89
C HIS A 42 -3.01 -1.39 14.29
N LYS A 43 -3.67 -2.31 14.99
CA LYS A 43 -4.29 -2.04 16.30
C LYS A 43 -3.32 -1.46 17.32
N SER A 44 -2.07 -1.90 17.33
CA SER A 44 -1.03 -1.36 18.21
C SER A 44 -0.78 0.15 18.05
N ALA A 45 -0.90 0.69 16.83
CA ALA A 45 -0.76 2.12 16.58
C ALA A 45 -1.97 2.91 17.11
N SER A 46 -3.15 2.29 17.11
CA SER A 46 -4.36 2.88 17.70
C SER A 46 -4.38 2.77 19.23
N ASP A 47 -3.83 1.69 19.77
CA ASP A 47 -3.77 1.43 21.21
C ASP A 47 -2.66 2.27 21.89
N HIS A 48 -1.62 2.66 21.15
CA HIS A 48 -0.48 3.47 21.63
C HIS A 48 -0.17 4.68 20.73
N PRO A 49 -1.12 5.62 20.55
CA PRO A 49 -0.94 6.77 19.67
C PRO A 49 0.20 7.70 20.11
N GLU A 50 0.51 7.73 21.42
CA GLU A 50 1.59 8.53 21.99
C GLU A 50 2.98 8.11 21.49
N ALA A 51 3.21 6.80 21.33
CA ALA A 51 4.48 6.28 20.84
C ALA A 51 4.68 6.66 19.37
N VAL A 52 3.62 6.60 18.56
CA VAL A 52 3.63 7.02 17.16
C VAL A 52 3.89 8.52 17.04
N ALA A 53 3.18 9.34 17.82
CA ALA A 53 3.37 10.78 17.82
C ALA A 53 4.79 11.18 18.26
N LEU A 54 5.33 10.53 19.29
CA LEU A 54 6.71 10.76 19.74
C LEU A 54 7.72 10.42 18.64
N HIS A 55 7.55 9.29 17.96
CA HIS A 55 8.43 8.89 16.86
C HIS A 55 8.39 9.92 15.72
N ILE A 56 7.19 10.32 15.27
CA ILE A 56 7.02 11.35 14.23
C ILE A 56 7.71 12.65 14.65
N SER A 57 7.52 13.10 15.90
CA SER A 57 8.15 14.34 16.38
C SER A 57 9.68 14.28 16.40
N THR A 58 10.24 13.10 16.70
CA THR A 58 11.69 12.87 16.70
C THR A 58 12.24 12.98 15.28
N GLU A 59 11.57 12.38 14.30
CA GLU A 59 11.99 12.44 12.90
C GLU A 59 11.85 13.84 12.29
N LEU A 60 10.82 14.59 12.70
CA LEU A 60 10.67 16.00 12.31
C LEU A 60 11.76 16.88 12.92
N ALA A 61 12.09 16.68 14.20
CA ALA A 61 13.18 17.40 14.85
C ALA A 61 14.54 17.10 14.19
N ALA A 62 14.72 15.86 13.71
CA ALA A 62 15.89 15.45 12.93
C ALA A 62 15.84 15.92 11.46
N CYS A 63 14.78 16.62 11.04
CA CYS A 63 14.54 17.04 9.66
C CYS A 63 14.55 15.87 8.64
N GLN A 64 14.26 14.64 9.09
CA GLN A 64 14.18 13.46 8.24
C GLN A 64 12.82 13.35 7.57
N TYR A 65 11.77 13.80 8.26
CA TYR A 65 10.42 13.87 7.72
C TYR A 65 10.04 15.29 7.31
N PHE A 66 9.10 15.37 6.37
CA PHE A 66 8.48 16.60 5.94
C PHE A 66 6.96 16.44 5.91
N GLY A 67 6.23 17.40 6.46
CA GLY A 67 4.79 17.27 6.71
C GLY A 67 4.46 16.78 8.13
N PRO A 68 3.18 16.80 8.53
CA PRO A 68 2.23 15.83 8.02
C PRO A 68 1.42 16.38 6.84
N PHE A 69 1.23 15.54 5.81
CA PHE A 69 0.40 15.88 4.66
C PHE A 69 -1.02 15.33 4.83
N HIS A 70 -2.00 16.12 4.41
CA HIS A 70 -3.35 15.60 4.20
C HIS A 70 -3.34 14.66 2.97
N PRO A 71 -4.03 13.50 3.01
CA PRO A 71 -4.09 12.56 1.90
C PRO A 71 -4.39 13.21 0.54
N ASP A 72 -5.42 14.05 0.48
CA ASP A 72 -5.82 14.74 -0.76
C ASP A 72 -4.72 15.63 -1.34
N HIS A 73 -3.97 16.32 -0.46
CA HIS A 73 -2.86 17.16 -0.89
C HIS A 73 -1.70 16.32 -1.43
N LEU A 74 -1.41 15.20 -0.77
CA LEU A 74 -0.37 14.28 -1.22
C LEU A 74 -0.74 13.65 -2.57
N GLU A 75 -1.98 13.18 -2.72
CA GLU A 75 -2.47 12.60 -3.99
C GLU A 75 -2.44 13.62 -5.13
N SER A 76 -2.81 14.89 -4.86
CA SER A 76 -2.69 15.96 -5.86
C SER A 76 -1.24 16.18 -6.31
N LEU A 77 -0.27 15.99 -5.41
CA LEU A 77 1.14 16.21 -5.68
C LEU A 77 1.81 15.04 -6.42
N ILE A 78 1.51 13.79 -6.04
CA ILE A 78 2.23 12.60 -6.54
C ILE A 78 1.36 11.65 -7.37
N GLY A 79 0.07 11.93 -7.48
CA GLY A 79 -0.94 11.03 -8.03
C GLY A 79 -1.42 9.98 -7.01
N PRO A 80 -2.26 9.03 -7.44
CA PRO A 80 -2.79 7.97 -6.59
C PRO A 80 -1.69 7.13 -5.95
N PHE A 81 -1.81 6.86 -4.65
CA PHE A 81 -0.84 6.07 -3.88
C PHE A 81 -1.51 5.00 -2.99
N CYS A 82 -0.74 4.00 -2.57
CA CYS A 82 -1.20 2.98 -1.63
C CYS A 82 -0.32 2.97 -0.38
N THR A 83 -0.94 2.93 0.80
CA THR A 83 -0.27 2.87 2.12
C THR A 83 -1.11 2.10 3.13
#